data_AF-A0AAJ2URX7-F1
#
_entry.id   AF-A0AAJ2URX7-F1
#
_cell.length_a   1.000
_cell.length_b   1.000
_cell.length_c   1.000
_cell.angle_alpha   90.00
_cell.angle_beta   90.00
_cell.angle_gamma   90.00
#
_symmetry.space_group_name_H-M   'P 1'
#
loop_
_entity.id
_entity.type
_entity.pdbx_description
1 polymer ?
#
loop_
_entity_poly.entity_id
_entity_poly.type
_entity_poly.pdbx_seq_one_letter_code
_entity_poly.pdbx_strand_id
1 'polypeptide(L)'
;MAALLAGLCTPATATASPASVAAPTVEEQRLDRAVPQEILRRSGFGTVAPEFGRALGGARSYAQAERIVVRQGARLWTRAVDRA
;
A
#
# COMPACT_ATOMS: atom_id res chain seq x y z
N MET A 1 -29.05 -29.83 39.20
CA MET A 1 -28.42 -30.21 37.93
C MET A 1 -28.44 -28.97 37.03
N ALA A 2 -27.35 -28.20 37.00
CA ALA A 2 -27.27 -26.94 36.27
C ALA A 2 -26.77 -27.18 34.84
N ALA A 3 -27.61 -26.90 33.84
CA ALA A 3 -27.25 -27.04 32.44
C ALA A 3 -26.52 -25.76 31.98
N LEU A 4 -25.22 -25.89 31.72
CA LEU A 4 -24.39 -24.85 31.12
C LEU A 4 -24.72 -24.79 29.61
N LEU A 5 -25.43 -23.74 29.18
CA LEU A 5 -25.65 -23.45 27.77
C LEU A 5 -24.36 -22.87 27.18
N ALA A 6 -23.52 -23.75 26.62
CA ALA A 6 -22.38 -23.35 25.81
C ALA A 6 -22.91 -22.70 24.51
N GLY A 7 -22.98 -21.37 24.49
CA GLY A 7 -23.28 -20.61 23.28
C GLY A 7 -22.18 -20.83 22.25
N LEU A 8 -22.51 -21.50 21.14
CA LEU A 8 -21.63 -21.61 19.99
C LEU A 8 -21.45 -20.22 19.36
N CYS A 9 -20.32 -19.56 19.64
CA CYS A 9 -19.87 -18.45 18.81
C CYS A 9 -19.40 -19.02 17.46
N THR A 10 -20.30 -19.06 16.48
CA THR A 10 -19.90 -19.24 15.08
C THR A 10 -18.99 -18.09 14.65
N PRO A 11 -17.81 -18.33 14.08
CA PRO A 11 -16.93 -17.27 13.62
C PRO A 11 -17.64 -16.50 12.50
N ALA A 12 -17.96 -15.23 12.76
CA ALA A 12 -18.50 -14.35 11.74
C ALA A 12 -17.39 -14.00 10.75
N THR A 13 -17.52 -14.46 9.51
CA THR A 13 -16.66 -14.07 8.40
C THR A 13 -16.92 -12.59 8.11
N ALA A 14 -15.98 -11.72 8.51
CA ALA A 14 -16.04 -10.30 8.16
C ALA A 14 -15.78 -10.13 6.66
N THR A 15 -16.84 -9.85 5.90
CA THR A 15 -16.74 -9.41 4.51
C THR A 15 -16.34 -7.93 4.47
N ALA A 16 -15.15 -7.65 3.95
CA ALA A 16 -14.71 -6.28 3.71
C ALA A 16 -15.61 -5.61 2.66
N SER A 17 -16.07 -4.39 2.96
CA SER A 17 -16.79 -3.57 1.99
C SER A 17 -15.85 -3.24 0.82
N PRO A 18 -16.33 -3.23 -0.43
CA PRO A 18 -15.51 -2.82 -1.56
C PRO A 18 -15.02 -1.40 -1.32
N ALA A 19 -13.69 -1.21 -1.39
CA ALA A 19 -13.11 0.11 -1.26
C ALA A 19 -13.60 0.98 -2.42
N SER A 20 -14.34 2.06 -2.11
CA SER A 20 -14.70 3.07 -3.10
C SER A 20 -13.42 3.80 -3.52
N VAL A 21 -13.07 3.71 -4.81
CA VAL A 21 -11.96 4.48 -5.37
C VAL A 21 -12.45 5.91 -5.52
N ALA A 22 -11.89 6.83 -4.71
CA ALA A 22 -12.18 8.25 -4.83
C ALA A 22 -11.80 8.75 -6.23
N ALA A 23 -12.55 9.73 -6.75
CA ALA A 23 -12.18 10.39 -7.99
C ALA A 23 -10.79 11.05 -7.81
N PRO A 24 -9.89 10.91 -8.81
CA PRO A 24 -8.55 11.47 -8.71
C PRO A 24 -8.61 12.99 -8.62
N THR A 25 -7.79 13.55 -7.74
CA THR A 25 -7.59 14.99 -7.61
C THR A 25 -6.95 15.58 -8.87
N VAL A 26 -7.03 16.91 -9.01
CA VAL A 26 -6.38 17.63 -10.12
C VAL A 26 -4.88 17.34 -10.18
N GLU A 27 -4.22 17.22 -9.02
CA GLU A 27 -2.78 16.92 -8.98
C GLU A 27 -2.48 15.49 -9.43
N GLU A 28 -3.31 14.50 -9.05
CA GLU A 28 -3.14 13.12 -9.52
C GLU A 28 -3.38 12.99 -11.02
N GLN A 29 -4.33 13.75 -11.58
CA GLN A 29 -4.58 13.77 -13.03
C GLN A 29 -3.41 14.36 -13.84
N ARG A 30 -2.52 15.16 -13.22
CA ARG A 30 -1.33 15.67 -13.91
C ARG A 30 -0.29 14.59 -14.15
N LEU A 31 -0.37 13.47 -13.43
CA LEU A 31 0.61 12.39 -13.53
C LEU A 31 0.81 11.90 -14.96
N ASP A 32 -0.26 11.85 -15.76
CA ASP A 32 -0.21 11.34 -17.15
C ASP A 32 0.46 12.31 -18.14
N ARG A 33 0.82 13.52 -17.71
CA ARG A 33 1.50 14.50 -18.57
C ARG A 33 2.97 14.13 -18.77
N ALA A 34 3.51 14.49 -19.93
CA ALA A 34 4.87 14.16 -20.33
C ALA A 34 5.94 14.65 -19.34
N VAL A 35 5.83 15.89 -18.84
CA VAL A 35 6.82 16.46 -17.92
C VAL A 35 6.84 15.72 -16.56
N PRO A 36 5.70 15.51 -15.86
CA PRO A 36 5.65 14.65 -14.67
C PRO A 36 6.22 13.23 -14.89
N GLN A 37 5.88 12.58 -15.99
CA GLN A 37 6.44 11.25 -16.31
C GLN A 37 7.97 11.27 -16.47
N GLU A 38 8.51 12.31 -17.12
CA GLU A 38 9.96 12.44 -17.28
C GLU A 38 10.67 12.71 -15.96
N ILE A 39 10.08 13.51 -15.07
CA ILE A 39 10.59 13.71 -13.70
C ILE A 39 10.63 12.38 -12.95
N LEU A 40 9.55 11.58 -13.01
CA LEU A 40 9.50 10.28 -12.36
C LEU A 40 10.52 9.28 -12.92
N ARG A 41 10.72 9.28 -14.24
CA ARG A 41 11.72 8.42 -14.89
C ARG A 41 13.14 8.78 -14.45
N ARG A 42 13.48 10.08 -14.39
CA ARG A 42 14.84 10.55 -14.02
C ARG A 42 15.14 10.47 -12.53
N SER A 43 14.12 10.53 -11.69
CA SER A 43 14.28 10.53 -10.23
C SER A 43 14.61 9.16 -9.63
N GLY A 44 14.38 8.08 -10.39
CA GLY A 44 14.55 6.70 -9.91
C GLY A 44 13.31 6.12 -9.21
N PHE A 45 12.32 6.95 -8.86
CA PHE A 45 11.08 6.53 -8.20
C PHE A 45 10.22 5.59 -9.07
N GLY A 46 10.23 5.78 -10.39
CA GLY A 46 9.42 4.96 -11.31
C GLY A 46 9.74 3.45 -11.28
N THR A 47 10.95 3.06 -10.87
CA THR A 47 11.36 1.64 -10.81
C THR A 47 10.86 0.91 -9.57
N VAL A 48 10.58 1.64 -8.49
CA VAL A 48 10.21 1.07 -7.18
C VAL A 48 8.69 0.94 -7.02
N ALA A 49 7.92 1.84 -7.64
CA ALA A 49 6.48 1.93 -7.44
C ALA A 49 5.69 0.63 -7.74
N PRO A 50 5.95 -0.12 -8.83
CA PRO A 50 5.18 -1.35 -9.13
C PRO A 50 5.40 -2.47 -8.10
N GLU A 51 6.64 -2.69 -7.67
CA GLU A 51 6.97 -3.71 -6.66
C GLU A 51 6.39 -3.33 -5.30
N PHE A 52 6.53 -2.06 -4.93
CA PHE A 52 5.98 -1.51 -3.69
C PHE A 52 4.45 -1.68 -3.63
N GLY A 53 3.74 -1.34 -4.70
CA GLY A 53 2.29 -1.49 -4.77
C GLY A 53 1.83 -2.95 -4.61
N ARG A 54 2.54 -3.89 -5.27
CA ARG A 54 2.25 -5.34 -5.12
C ARG A 54 2.50 -5.83 -3.70
N ALA A 55 3.62 -5.44 -3.09
CA ALA A 55 3.94 -5.82 -1.73
C ALA A 55 2.89 -5.29 -0.73
N LEU A 56 2.51 -4.01 -0.87
CA LEU A 56 1.52 -3.38 0.00
C LEU A 56 0.12 -3.97 -0.19
N GLY A 57 -0.30 -4.24 -1.43
CA GLY A 57 -1.57 -4.91 -1.71
C GLY A 57 -1.65 -6.34 -1.17
N GLY A 58 -0.51 -6.98 -0.96
CA GLY A 58 -0.41 -8.30 -0.30
C GLY A 58 -0.41 -8.25 1.23
N ALA A 59 -0.32 -7.07 1.85
CA ALA A 59 -0.27 -6.95 3.31
C ALA A 59 -1.62 -7.32 3.94
N ARG A 60 -1.58 -8.19 4.96
CA ARG A 60 -2.76 -8.67 5.69
C ARG A 60 -2.91 -8.03 7.06
N SER A 61 -1.99 -7.15 7.43
CA SER A 61 -2.06 -6.37 8.66
C SER A 61 -1.33 -5.05 8.51
N TYR A 62 -1.73 -4.08 9.33
CA TYR A 62 -1.06 -2.78 9.43
C TYR A 62 0.44 -2.94 9.73
N ALA A 63 0.81 -3.77 10.70
CA ALA A 63 2.21 -4.02 11.04
C ALA A 63 3.02 -4.61 9.88
N GLN A 64 2.38 -5.41 9.01
CA GLN A 64 3.03 -5.89 7.79
C GLN A 64 3.21 -4.76 6.77
N ALA A 65 2.17 -3.94 6.55
CA ALA A 65 2.24 -2.78 5.67
C ALA A 65 3.32 -1.79 6.12
N GLU A 66 3.38 -1.47 7.42
CA GLU A 66 4.38 -0.59 8.01
C GLU A 66 5.82 -1.09 7.73
N ARG A 67 6.08 -2.38 7.96
CA ARG A 67 7.40 -2.97 7.65
C ARG A 67 7.77 -2.87 6.17
N ILE A 68 6.78 -2.99 5.27
CA ILE A 68 7.00 -2.85 3.82
C ILE A 68 7.37 -1.40 3.50
N VAL A 69 6.61 -0.43 4.01
CA VAL A 69 6.83 1.00 3.80
C VAL A 69 8.20 1.43 4.30
N VAL A 70 8.56 1.09 5.54
CA VAL A 70 9.85 1.46 6.14
C VAL A 70 11.02 0.90 5.33
N ARG A 71 10.95 -0.39 4.95
CA ARG A 71 12.03 -1.04 4.19
C ARG A 71 12.20 -0.45 2.81
N GLN A 72 11.10 -0.23 2.08
CA GLN A 72 11.16 0.29 0.71
C GLN A 72 11.53 1.78 0.70
N GLY A 73 11.02 2.57 1.65
CA GLY A 73 11.40 3.97 1.84
C GLY A 73 12.88 4.16 2.16
N ALA A 74 13.43 3.34 3.08
CA ALA A 74 14.86 3.38 3.38
C ALA A 74 15.73 3.07 2.15
N ARG A 75 15.39 2.01 1.39
CA ARG A 75 16.12 1.65 0.15
C ARG A 75 16.07 2.76 -0.89
N LEU A 76 14.93 3.40 -1.04
CA LEU A 76 14.72 4.48 -1.98
C LEU A 76 15.53 5.72 -1.61
N TRP A 77 15.56 6.07 -0.33
CA TRP A 77 16.40 7.14 0.20
C TRP A 77 17.88 6.86 -0.03
N THR A 78 18.38 5.67 0.36
CA THR A 78 19.78 5.29 0.16
C THR A 78 20.17 5.42 -1.31
N ARG A 79 19.38 4.86 -2.24
CA ARG A 79 19.63 5.00 -3.68
C ARG A 79 19.61 6.46 -4.16
N ALA A 80 18.74 7.29 -3.59
CA ALA A 80 18.63 8.69 -3.94
C ALA A 80 19.83 9.52 -3.44
N VAL A 81 20.42 9.14 -2.31
CA VAL A 81 21.65 9.74 -1.78
C VAL A 81 22.88 9.24 -2.52
N ASP A 82 22.98 7.94 -2.80
CA ASP A 82 24.13 7.33 -3.49
C ASP A 82 24.37 7.89 -4.91
N ARG A 83 23.33 8.46 -5.54
CA ARG A 83 23.41 9.06 -6.89
C ARG A 83 23.71 10.57 -6.88
N ALA A 84 23.69 11.22 -5.72
CA ALA A 84 23.89 12.66 -5.56
C ALA A 84 25.39 12.99 -5.45
#